data_AF-A0A5B7E7V6-F1
#
_entry.id   AF-A0A5B7E7V6-F1
#
_cell.length_a   1.000
_cell.length_b   1.000
_cell.length_c   1.000
_cell.angle_alpha   90.00
_cell.angle_beta   90.00
_cell.angle_gamma   90.00
#
_symmetry.space_group_name_H-M   'P 1'
#
loop_
_entity.id
_entity.type
_entity.pdbx_description
1 polymer ?
#
loop_
_entity_poly.entity_id
_entity_poly.type
_entity_poly.pdbx_seq_one_letter_code
_entity_poly.pdbx_strand_id
1 'polypeptide(L)'
;MTNSYSVNLCQNLNFGTLLYTTRVTKKSEQESLNAKTADENQEIKKNNLKRKGETMEETCNNKKRKVDGAKMVTENNKLTNENGGEEKKNKTKETKKRKKEDTGDKESQAKKRKTEPKKKRRLECCQRILHRLRKRVKKDSKDVLRLMLKAERVSKDEKSVSSYCCVHMEKEYIVGATVLGKPCLVLLDSGASISVMVLSVAQRLGLVTGREKTVKHRVFTWLGLLELDVVRLEEVVVVLKGGVVVNTPMVVFPQQMEKLYSYKFIMSMSRLQEAEMYQKFCLDGSCRLFLRHPKRLMRRYEKGRRGKVFILTARTPGIEDPLTVLVNTGVDLTFCITKTGLDMVCSRTHQWTLPPGRVRLQIDGSTKTLRRIKFSNMTASFHSAVGRRLLHQWKALIDYVESTITFKINKEKFRLHLLSR
;
A
#
# COMPACT_ATOMS: atom_id res chain seq x y z
N MET A 1 -20.98 -2.07 -28.91
CA MET A 1 -20.55 -0.70 -28.51
C MET A 1 -19.73 -0.80 -27.24
N THR A 2 -18.41 -0.91 -27.39
CA THR A 2 -17.43 -0.94 -26.29
C THR A 2 -17.10 0.49 -25.90
N ASN A 3 -17.62 0.95 -24.76
CA ASN A 3 -17.30 2.27 -24.23
C ASN A 3 -15.87 2.27 -23.66
N SER A 4 -14.88 2.63 -24.48
CA SER A 4 -13.52 2.93 -24.06
C SER A 4 -13.46 4.34 -23.46
N TYR A 5 -13.69 4.44 -22.15
CA TYR A 5 -13.40 5.68 -21.44
C TYR A 5 -11.89 5.82 -21.23
N SER A 6 -11.26 6.68 -22.03
CA SER A 6 -9.91 7.18 -21.80
C SER A 6 -9.92 8.05 -20.54
N VAL A 7 -9.52 7.45 -19.41
CA VAL A 7 -9.20 8.22 -18.20
C VAL A 7 -7.94 9.02 -18.52
N ASN A 8 -8.08 10.34 -18.66
CA ASN A 8 -6.93 11.25 -18.78
C ASN A 8 -6.03 11.07 -17.55
N LEU A 9 -4.89 10.43 -17.78
CA LEU A 9 -3.98 10.00 -16.74
C LEU A 9 -3.04 11.14 -16.35
N CYS A 10 -3.08 11.51 -15.07
CA CYS A 10 -2.16 12.49 -14.50
C CYS A 10 -0.71 11.98 -14.57
N GLN A 11 0.05 12.45 -15.57
CA GLN A 11 1.50 12.24 -15.70
C GLN A 11 2.34 13.07 -14.70
N ASN A 12 1.74 13.97 -13.92
CA ASN A 12 2.45 14.91 -13.03
C ASN A 12 2.47 14.49 -11.54
N LEU A 13 2.55 13.20 -11.27
CA LEU A 13 2.74 12.72 -9.90
C LEU A 13 4.21 12.36 -9.74
N ASN A 14 4.93 13.15 -8.93
CA ASN A 14 6.24 12.81 -8.38
C ASN A 14 6.11 11.55 -7.50
N PHE A 15 5.87 10.39 -8.11
CA PHE A 15 5.80 9.05 -7.51
C PHE A 15 7.21 8.52 -7.21
N GLY A 16 8.07 9.38 -6.68
CA GLY A 16 9.50 9.13 -6.60
C GLY A 16 9.93 8.11 -5.56
N THR A 17 9.04 7.47 -4.79
CA THR A 17 9.57 6.57 -3.76
C THR A 17 8.61 5.49 -3.32
N LEU A 18 8.80 4.32 -3.90
CA LEU A 18 8.59 3.04 -3.27
C LEU A 18 9.78 2.23 -3.75
N LEU A 19 10.48 1.59 -2.84
CA LEU A 19 11.68 0.84 -3.16
C LEU A 19 11.65 -0.40 -2.31
N TYR A 20 11.27 -1.55 -2.86
CA TYR A 20 11.44 -2.80 -2.14
C TYR A 20 12.11 -3.87 -2.99
N THR A 21 12.93 -4.70 -2.35
CA THR A 21 13.66 -5.78 -3.02
C THR A 21 12.97 -7.11 -2.75
N THR A 22 12.76 -7.95 -3.77
CA THR A 22 12.41 -9.36 -3.54
C THR A 22 13.69 -10.18 -3.39
N ARG A 23 13.60 -11.37 -2.79
CA ARG A 23 14.72 -12.33 -2.88
C ARG A 23 14.80 -12.70 -4.36
N VAL A 24 15.92 -12.33 -4.99
CA VAL A 24 16.48 -13.25 -5.98
C VAL A 24 16.78 -14.49 -5.17
N THR A 25 16.01 -15.56 -5.40
CA THR A 25 16.29 -16.85 -4.78
C THR A 25 17.75 -17.17 -5.07
N LYS A 26 18.50 -17.67 -4.08
CA LYS A 26 19.88 -18.15 -4.24
C LYS A 26 20.08 -19.04 -5.46
N LYS A 27 18.99 -19.59 -6.01
CA LYS A 27 18.94 -20.35 -7.25
C LYS A 27 19.62 -19.66 -8.44
N SER A 28 19.41 -18.37 -8.71
CA SER A 28 20.03 -17.77 -9.91
C SER A 28 21.52 -17.39 -9.71
N GLU A 29 21.94 -17.10 -8.48
CA GLU A 29 23.35 -16.91 -8.14
C GLU A 29 24.09 -18.27 -8.11
N GLN A 30 23.43 -19.32 -7.61
CA GLN A 30 23.94 -20.71 -7.65
C GLN A 30 23.97 -21.24 -9.09
N GLU A 31 22.98 -20.96 -9.93
CA GLU A 31 22.95 -21.35 -11.34
C GLU A 31 24.03 -20.60 -12.14
N SER A 32 24.30 -19.33 -11.83
CA SER A 32 25.41 -18.57 -12.41
C SER A 32 26.79 -19.09 -11.96
N LEU A 33 26.94 -19.46 -10.68
CA LEU A 33 28.16 -20.08 -10.17
C LEU A 33 28.36 -21.47 -10.77
N ASN A 34 27.32 -22.30 -10.80
CA ASN A 34 27.35 -23.64 -11.37
C ASN A 34 27.61 -23.61 -12.90
N ALA A 35 27.11 -22.61 -13.62
CA ALA A 35 27.42 -22.43 -15.04
C ALA A 35 28.90 -22.10 -15.27
N LYS A 36 29.49 -21.23 -14.45
CA LYS A 36 30.94 -20.95 -14.50
C LYS A 36 31.78 -22.17 -14.14
N THR A 37 31.38 -22.94 -13.13
CA THR A 37 32.08 -24.17 -12.74
C THR A 37 31.88 -25.29 -13.78
N ALA A 38 30.79 -25.27 -14.56
CA ALA A 38 30.56 -26.23 -15.64
C ALA A 38 31.45 -25.94 -16.86
N ASP A 39 31.63 -24.68 -17.23
CA ASP A 39 32.53 -24.26 -18.31
C ASP A 39 34.00 -24.57 -17.95
N GLU A 40 34.43 -24.24 -16.73
CA GLU A 40 35.78 -24.59 -16.24
C GLU A 40 36.00 -26.12 -16.19
N ASN A 41 34.99 -26.90 -15.80
CA ASN A 41 35.09 -28.36 -15.80
C ASN A 41 35.06 -28.98 -17.20
N GLN A 42 34.39 -28.37 -18.18
CA GLN A 42 34.47 -28.80 -19.58
C GLN A 42 35.86 -28.52 -20.16
N GLU A 43 36.47 -27.39 -19.82
CA GLU A 43 37.83 -27.05 -20.25
C GLU A 43 38.89 -27.98 -19.64
N ILE A 44 38.76 -28.30 -18.35
CA ILE A 44 39.63 -29.29 -17.67
C ILE A 44 39.46 -30.70 -18.27
N LYS A 45 38.23 -31.13 -18.59
CA LYS A 45 38.00 -32.44 -19.25
C LYS A 45 38.58 -32.49 -20.67
N LYS A 46 38.52 -31.40 -21.43
CA LYS A 46 39.10 -31.31 -22.78
C LYS A 46 40.64 -31.39 -22.75
N ASN A 47 41.26 -30.84 -21.71
CA ASN A 47 42.71 -30.93 -21.49
C ASN A 47 43.16 -32.30 -20.98
N ASN A 48 42.33 -33.01 -20.21
CA ASN A 48 42.65 -34.35 -19.71
C ASN A 48 42.48 -35.47 -20.76
N LEU A 49 41.62 -35.29 -21.77
CA LEU A 49 41.47 -36.23 -22.89
C LEU A 49 42.72 -36.31 -23.79
N LYS A 50 43.60 -35.31 -23.76
CA LYS A 50 44.87 -35.34 -24.50
C LYS A 50 46.00 -36.08 -23.78
N ARG A 51 45.78 -36.61 -22.57
CA ARG A 51 46.86 -37.15 -21.71
C ARG A 51 46.71 -38.60 -21.26
N LYS A 52 45.81 -39.41 -21.83
CA LYS A 52 45.74 -40.83 -21.49
C LYS A 52 45.60 -41.73 -22.72
N GLY A 53 46.73 -41.97 -23.38
CA GLY A 53 47.09 -43.34 -23.73
C GLY A 53 47.59 -44.06 -22.48
N GLU A 54 47.49 -45.38 -22.47
CA GLU A 54 47.88 -46.34 -21.41
C GLU A 54 46.74 -46.75 -20.44
N THR A 55 46.03 -47.79 -20.90
CA THR A 55 45.64 -49.03 -20.20
C THR A 55 45.63 -49.08 -18.67
N MET A 56 44.48 -49.43 -18.08
CA MET A 56 44.37 -50.58 -17.16
C MET A 56 42.92 -50.97 -16.86
N GLU A 57 42.77 -52.22 -16.45
CA GLU A 57 41.61 -53.12 -16.43
C GLU A 57 40.42 -52.78 -15.51
N GLU A 58 39.32 -53.42 -15.93
CA GLU A 58 38.09 -53.86 -15.27
C GLU A 58 37.99 -53.81 -13.73
N THR A 59 36.80 -53.43 -13.25
CA THR A 59 35.91 -54.40 -12.59
C THR A 59 34.49 -53.86 -12.45
N CYS A 60 33.54 -54.67 -12.93
CA CYS A 60 32.11 -54.48 -12.86
C CYS A 60 31.60 -55.21 -11.61
N ASN A 61 30.69 -54.63 -10.81
CA ASN A 61 29.82 -55.45 -9.97
C ASN A 61 28.46 -54.85 -9.60
N ASN A 62 27.50 -55.76 -9.61
CA ASN A 62 26.04 -55.64 -9.55
C ASN A 62 25.47 -55.11 -8.22
N LYS A 63 24.26 -54.51 -8.27
CA LYS A 63 23.03 -55.14 -7.71
C LYS A 63 21.75 -54.33 -7.94
N LYS A 64 20.81 -55.00 -8.61
CA LYS A 64 19.36 -54.71 -8.69
C LYS A 64 18.70 -54.76 -7.32
N ARG A 65 17.70 -53.91 -7.07
CA ARG A 65 16.47 -54.28 -6.35
C ARG A 65 15.25 -53.58 -6.96
N LYS A 66 14.34 -54.41 -7.47
CA LYS A 66 12.91 -54.09 -7.69
C LYS A 66 12.18 -54.25 -6.36
N VAL A 67 11.17 -53.41 -6.11
CA VAL A 67 10.01 -53.77 -5.28
C VAL A 67 8.78 -53.14 -5.92
N ASP A 68 7.90 -54.00 -6.41
CA ASP A 68 6.50 -53.71 -6.74
C ASP A 68 5.66 -53.79 -5.45
N GLY A 69 4.53 -53.06 -5.37
CA GLY A 69 3.53 -53.38 -4.36
C GLY A 69 2.42 -52.36 -4.08
N ALA A 70 1.27 -52.62 -4.70
CA ALA A 70 -0.09 -52.49 -4.13
C ALA A 70 -0.85 -51.14 -4.12
N LYS A 71 -1.87 -51.16 -4.99
CA LYS A 71 -3.23 -50.57 -4.93
C LYS A 71 -3.79 -50.27 -3.53
N MET A 72 -4.63 -49.23 -3.44
CA MET A 72 -5.99 -49.36 -2.92
C MET A 72 -6.92 -48.28 -3.49
N VAL A 73 -8.09 -48.76 -3.91
CA VAL A 73 -9.27 -48.09 -4.44
C VAL A 73 -10.18 -47.73 -3.27
N THR A 74 -10.85 -46.58 -3.32
CA THR A 74 -12.27 -46.52 -2.89
C THR A 74 -12.99 -45.37 -3.57
N GLU A 75 -14.10 -45.74 -4.21
CA GLU A 75 -15.08 -44.91 -4.88
C GLU A 75 -16.24 -44.51 -3.94
N ASN A 76 -16.97 -43.47 -4.38
CA ASN A 76 -18.42 -43.24 -4.28
C ASN A 76 -19.09 -42.86 -2.94
N ASN A 77 -19.79 -41.72 -3.00
CA ASN A 77 -21.26 -41.61 -2.83
C ASN A 77 -21.70 -40.23 -3.38
N LYS A 78 -22.53 -40.14 -4.44
CA LYS A 78 -24.02 -40.19 -4.45
C LYS A 78 -24.65 -39.19 -3.48
N LEU A 79 -25.75 -38.47 -3.73
CA LEU A 79 -26.65 -38.11 -4.85
C LEU A 79 -27.78 -37.31 -4.12
N THR A 80 -28.77 -36.80 -4.86
CA THR A 80 -30.10 -36.27 -4.42
C THR A 80 -30.17 -34.83 -3.92
N ASN A 81 -31.25 -34.07 -4.15
CA ASN A 81 -32.23 -33.98 -5.24
C ASN A 81 -33.10 -32.75 -4.92
N GLU A 82 -33.73 -32.22 -5.96
CA GLU A 82 -35.13 -31.75 -5.99
C GLU A 82 -35.57 -30.35 -5.50
N ASN A 83 -36.16 -29.66 -6.49
CA ASN A 83 -37.53 -29.15 -6.55
C ASN A 83 -37.92 -27.86 -5.81
N GLY A 84 -38.54 -26.98 -6.61
CA GLY A 84 -39.88 -26.52 -6.29
C GLY A 84 -40.13 -25.03 -6.47
N GLY A 85 -41.12 -24.69 -7.29
CA GLY A 85 -42.13 -23.74 -6.84
C GLY A 85 -42.42 -22.53 -7.73
N GLU A 86 -43.47 -22.70 -8.53
CA GLU A 86 -44.18 -21.75 -9.36
C GLU A 86 -44.83 -20.54 -8.66
N GLU A 87 -45.13 -19.54 -9.50
CA GLU A 87 -46.33 -18.68 -9.54
C GLU A 87 -46.77 -17.85 -8.32
N LYS A 88 -47.08 -16.56 -8.57
CA LYS A 88 -48.48 -16.07 -8.54
C LYS A 88 -48.65 -14.58 -8.88
N LYS A 89 -49.67 -14.37 -9.72
CA LYS A 89 -50.77 -13.37 -9.64
C LYS A 89 -50.54 -11.91 -10.07
N ASN A 90 -51.04 -11.67 -11.29
CA ASN A 90 -51.99 -10.63 -11.71
C ASN A 90 -52.64 -9.78 -10.62
N LYS A 91 -52.71 -8.46 -10.85
CA LYS A 91 -53.83 -7.62 -10.43
C LYS A 91 -54.07 -6.46 -11.42
N THR A 92 -55.11 -6.65 -12.21
CA THR A 92 -55.90 -5.68 -12.97
C THR A 92 -56.42 -4.56 -12.05
N LYS A 93 -56.45 -3.31 -12.53
CA LYS A 93 -57.44 -2.31 -12.10
C LYS A 93 -57.74 -1.35 -13.24
N GLU A 94 -58.97 -1.48 -13.72
CA GLU A 94 -59.65 -0.58 -14.65
C GLU A 94 -59.77 0.84 -14.09
N THR A 95 -59.55 1.81 -14.97
CA THR A 95 -59.92 3.21 -14.80
C THR A 95 -61.24 3.47 -15.51
N LYS A 96 -62.32 3.78 -14.78
CA LYS A 96 -63.50 4.47 -15.30
C LYS A 96 -63.52 5.93 -14.84
N LYS A 97 -63.85 6.81 -15.79
CA LYS A 97 -63.80 8.27 -15.75
C LYS A 97 -65.21 8.80 -16.03
N ARG A 98 -65.56 9.93 -15.38
CA ARG A 98 -66.60 10.95 -15.74
C ARG A 98 -68.06 10.52 -15.50
N LYS A 99 -69.04 11.40 -15.20
CA LYS A 99 -69.22 12.86 -14.99
C LYS A 99 -70.60 12.98 -14.28
N LYS A 100 -70.77 13.77 -13.21
CA LYS A 100 -71.33 15.15 -13.17
C LYS A 100 -72.87 15.19 -13.22
N GLU A 101 -73.50 15.67 -12.15
CA GLU A 101 -74.53 16.73 -12.21
C GLU A 101 -74.85 17.33 -10.82
N ASP A 102 -75.21 18.62 -10.89
CA ASP A 102 -75.52 19.62 -9.85
C ASP A 102 -76.84 19.27 -9.11
N THR A 103 -77.30 19.86 -8.00
CA THR A 103 -77.43 21.25 -7.56
C THR A 103 -78.05 21.22 -6.15
N GLY A 104 -77.88 22.27 -5.33
CA GLY A 104 -78.89 22.65 -4.33
C GLY A 104 -78.44 22.74 -2.86
N ASP A 105 -78.14 23.97 -2.46
CA ASP A 105 -78.46 24.63 -1.18
C ASP A 105 -78.24 23.90 0.16
N LYS A 106 -77.33 24.43 0.99
CA LYS A 106 -77.72 25.35 2.07
C LYS A 106 -76.53 25.83 2.88
N GLU A 107 -76.72 27.07 3.26
CA GLU A 107 -75.90 28.01 3.99
C GLU A 107 -75.60 27.58 5.44
N SER A 108 -74.62 28.27 6.03
CA SER A 108 -74.32 28.40 7.47
C SER A 108 -73.52 27.27 8.16
N GLN A 109 -72.22 27.51 8.32
CA GLN A 109 -71.52 27.42 9.62
C GLN A 109 -70.07 27.92 9.48
N ALA A 110 -69.92 29.23 9.40
CA ALA A 110 -68.67 29.90 9.72
C ALA A 110 -68.57 30.01 11.25
N LYS A 111 -67.78 29.13 11.88
CA LYS A 111 -66.93 29.41 13.08
C LYS A 111 -66.42 28.11 13.69
N LYS A 112 -65.33 27.57 13.14
CA LYS A 112 -64.22 26.89 13.85
C LYS A 112 -63.23 26.35 12.82
N ARG A 113 -61.94 26.36 13.16
CA ARG A 113 -60.78 25.82 12.41
C ARG A 113 -60.10 26.79 11.44
N LYS A 114 -59.23 27.66 11.98
CA LYS A 114 -58.05 28.15 11.22
C LYS A 114 -56.80 28.27 12.11
N THR A 115 -56.36 27.16 12.70
CA THR A 115 -54.99 27.02 13.23
C THR A 115 -54.28 25.72 12.81
N GLU A 116 -54.90 24.87 12.01
CA GLU A 116 -54.29 23.62 11.53
C GLU A 116 -53.61 23.61 10.14
N PRO A 117 -53.83 24.53 9.18
CA PRO A 117 -53.22 24.38 7.86
C PRO A 117 -51.70 24.65 7.85
N LYS A 118 -51.18 25.39 8.83
CA LYS A 118 -49.74 25.68 8.94
C LYS A 118 -48.92 24.49 9.48
N LYS A 119 -49.48 23.65 10.36
CA LYS A 119 -48.79 22.44 10.88
C LYS A 119 -48.67 21.35 9.81
N LYS A 120 -49.72 21.14 9.00
CA LYS A 120 -49.73 20.12 7.93
C LYS A 120 -48.71 20.44 6.82
N ARG A 121 -48.59 21.70 6.39
CA ARG A 121 -47.57 22.14 5.41
C ARG A 121 -46.13 22.00 5.92
N ARG A 122 -45.87 22.24 7.22
CA ARG A 122 -44.52 22.05 7.80
C ARG A 122 -44.11 20.58 7.80
N LEU A 123 -45.03 19.67 8.15
CA LEU A 123 -44.78 18.22 8.13
C LEU A 123 -44.49 17.69 6.71
N GLU A 124 -45.23 18.13 5.70
CA GLU A 124 -44.97 17.77 4.30
C GLU A 124 -43.62 18.31 3.79
N CYS A 125 -43.23 19.52 4.20
CA CYS A 125 -41.91 20.07 3.88
C CYS A 125 -40.78 19.24 4.51
N CYS A 126 -40.89 18.89 5.79
CA CYS A 126 -39.93 18.03 6.48
C CYS A 126 -39.84 16.63 5.84
N GLN A 127 -40.98 16.04 5.45
CA GLN A 127 -41.00 14.74 4.76
C GLN A 127 -40.36 14.81 3.36
N ARG A 128 -40.56 15.90 2.60
CA ARG A 128 -39.88 16.11 1.31
C ARG A 128 -38.37 16.29 1.49
N ILE A 129 -37.92 17.00 2.52
CA ILE A 129 -36.51 17.15 2.86
C ILE A 129 -35.91 15.78 3.23
N LEU A 130 -36.57 15.01 4.10
CA LEU A 130 -36.14 13.67 4.46
C LEU A 130 -36.12 12.71 3.27
N HIS A 131 -37.10 12.79 2.37
CA HIS A 131 -37.12 11.97 1.15
C HIS A 131 -35.99 12.37 0.18
N ARG A 132 -35.71 13.67 0.02
CA ARG A 132 -34.56 14.16 -0.77
C ARG A 132 -33.23 13.75 -0.14
N LEU A 133 -33.11 13.78 1.19
CA LEU A 133 -31.94 13.30 1.93
C LEU A 133 -31.79 11.79 1.76
N ARG A 134 -32.85 10.98 1.91
CA ARG A 134 -32.81 9.53 1.68
C ARG A 134 -32.46 9.18 0.22
N LYS A 135 -32.97 9.93 -0.75
CA LYS A 135 -32.58 9.80 -2.17
C LYS A 135 -31.12 10.17 -2.41
N ARG A 136 -30.63 11.27 -1.82
CA ARG A 136 -29.20 11.65 -1.87
C ARG A 136 -28.31 10.59 -1.22
N VAL A 137 -28.67 10.08 -0.04
CA VAL A 137 -27.96 8.99 0.66
C VAL A 137 -27.97 7.71 -0.16
N LYS A 138 -29.11 7.33 -0.78
CA LYS A 138 -29.15 6.18 -1.69
C LYS A 138 -28.25 6.38 -2.92
N LYS A 139 -28.20 7.59 -3.48
CA LYS A 139 -27.33 7.91 -4.63
C LYS A 139 -25.84 7.91 -4.24
N ASP A 140 -25.48 8.52 -3.11
CA ASP A 140 -24.10 8.54 -2.59
C ASP A 140 -23.63 7.16 -2.10
N SER A 141 -24.55 6.22 -1.85
CA SER A 141 -24.22 4.87 -1.39
C SER A 141 -23.86 3.88 -2.50
N LYS A 142 -24.28 4.13 -3.75
CA LYS A 142 -24.16 3.17 -4.86
C LYS A 142 -22.80 3.19 -5.54
N ASP A 143 -22.08 4.31 -5.53
CA ASP A 143 -20.91 4.49 -6.42
C ASP A 143 -19.61 4.85 -5.66
N VAL A 144 -19.38 4.28 -4.48
CA VAL A 144 -18.20 4.62 -3.66
C VAL A 144 -17.54 3.37 -3.13
N LEU A 145 -16.28 3.11 -3.53
CA LEU A 145 -15.51 1.99 -3.00
C LEU A 145 -15.43 2.13 -1.48
N ARG A 146 -15.82 1.10 -0.73
CA ARG A 146 -15.76 1.14 0.74
C ARG A 146 -14.58 0.31 1.21
N LEU A 147 -13.59 0.97 1.79
CA LEU A 147 -12.44 0.34 2.42
C LEU A 147 -12.64 0.36 3.92
N MET A 148 -12.84 -0.81 4.52
CA MET A 148 -13.01 -1.01 5.95
C MET A 148 -11.66 -1.35 6.57
N LEU A 149 -11.11 -0.44 7.35
CA LEU A 149 -9.94 -0.69 8.19
C LEU A 149 -10.40 -1.15 9.57
N LYS A 150 -9.85 -2.28 10.04
CA LYS A 150 -10.07 -2.76 11.40
C LYS A 150 -9.14 -1.99 12.35
N ALA A 151 -9.72 -1.14 13.19
CA ALA A 151 -8.99 -0.36 14.19
C ALA A 151 -9.50 -0.67 15.60
N GLU A 152 -8.64 -0.54 16.59
CA GLU A 152 -8.98 -0.58 18.01
C GLU A 152 -9.30 0.84 18.48
N ARG A 153 -10.39 1.02 19.24
CA ARG A 153 -10.67 2.28 19.94
C ARG A 153 -9.78 2.35 21.20
N VAL A 154 -9.01 3.42 21.34
CA VAL A 154 -8.05 3.57 22.44
C VAL A 154 -8.50 4.67 23.40
N SER A 155 -8.66 4.32 24.68
CA SER A 155 -9.01 5.27 25.75
C SER A 155 -7.79 5.87 26.46
N LYS A 156 -6.62 5.22 26.39
CA LYS A 156 -5.43 5.63 27.13
C LYS A 156 -4.73 6.86 26.56
N ASP A 157 -4.11 7.61 27.47
CA ASP A 157 -3.32 8.80 27.19
C ASP A 157 -2.10 8.51 26.29
N GLU A 158 -1.59 9.57 25.68
CA GLU A 158 -0.40 9.51 24.82
C GLU A 158 0.84 9.14 25.66
N LYS A 159 1.66 8.20 25.16
CA LYS A 159 2.97 7.93 25.76
C LYS A 159 3.77 9.23 25.82
N SER A 160 4.33 9.55 26.98
CA SER A 160 5.27 10.67 27.08
C SER A 160 6.55 10.31 26.31
N VAL A 161 6.91 11.15 25.34
CA VAL A 161 8.12 11.02 24.51
C VAL A 161 9.09 12.20 24.72
N SER A 162 8.89 12.99 25.78
CA SER A 162 9.65 14.22 26.03
C SER A 162 11.15 13.99 26.28
N SER A 163 11.53 12.81 26.76
CA SER A 163 12.93 12.44 27.01
C SER A 163 13.65 11.87 25.78
N TYR A 164 12.96 11.68 24.66
CA TYR A 164 13.55 11.04 23.48
C TYR A 164 14.30 12.05 22.62
N CYS A 165 15.35 11.58 21.95
CA CYS A 165 16.05 12.38 20.95
C CYS A 165 15.08 12.72 19.81
N CYS A 166 14.99 14.01 19.45
CA CYS A 166 14.00 14.49 18.48
C CYS A 166 14.70 15.03 17.22
N VAL A 167 14.38 14.45 16.07
CA VAL A 167 14.75 14.96 14.75
C VAL A 167 13.55 15.71 14.16
N HIS A 168 13.75 16.99 13.90
CA HIS A 168 12.75 17.83 13.26
C HIS A 168 12.85 17.67 11.74
N MET A 169 11.73 17.30 11.12
CA MET A 169 11.63 17.17 9.67
C MET A 169 11.03 18.44 9.10
N GLU A 170 11.68 18.98 8.08
CA GLU A 170 11.22 20.17 7.37
C GLU A 170 10.08 19.81 6.41
N LYS A 171 9.59 20.80 5.65
CA LYS A 171 8.58 20.57 4.62
C LYS A 171 9.05 19.44 3.68
N GLU A 172 8.11 18.67 3.17
CA GLU A 172 8.36 17.53 2.29
C GLU A 172 9.10 16.32 2.89
N TYR A 173 9.28 16.28 4.22
CA TYR A 173 9.83 15.13 4.96
C TYR A 173 11.33 14.95 4.73
N ILE A 174 11.96 16.09 4.49
CA ILE A 174 13.37 16.21 4.29
C ILE A 174 14.00 16.57 5.63
N VAL A 175 15.14 15.94 5.90
CA VAL A 175 16.00 16.23 7.04
C VAL A 175 17.34 16.68 6.48
N GLY A 176 17.84 17.82 6.93
CA GLY A 176 19.21 18.22 6.66
C GLY A 176 20.19 17.25 7.31
N ALA A 177 21.26 16.89 6.61
CA ALA A 177 22.25 15.95 7.11
C ALA A 177 23.65 16.30 6.60
N THR A 178 24.65 15.60 7.11
CA THR A 178 26.01 15.62 6.57
C THR A 178 26.52 14.21 6.35
N VAL A 179 27.27 14.01 5.27
CA VAL A 179 28.03 12.79 4.98
C VAL A 179 29.45 13.21 4.64
N LEU A 180 30.43 12.64 5.35
CA LEU A 180 31.84 13.07 5.24
C LEU A 180 32.01 14.60 5.41
N GLY A 181 31.26 15.19 6.34
CA GLY A 181 31.24 16.64 6.58
C GLY A 181 30.51 17.48 5.52
N LYS A 182 30.12 16.90 4.39
CA LYS A 182 29.44 17.62 3.30
C LYS A 182 27.92 17.63 3.52
N PRO A 183 27.24 18.78 3.37
CA PRO A 183 25.81 18.88 3.60
C PRO A 183 24.99 18.16 2.51
N CYS A 184 23.89 17.55 2.92
CA CYS A 184 22.89 16.95 2.04
C CYS A 184 21.49 16.98 2.64
N LEU A 185 20.51 16.64 1.80
CA LEU A 185 19.10 16.55 2.16
C LEU A 185 18.65 15.10 2.06
N VAL A 186 18.06 14.57 3.13
CA VAL A 186 17.63 13.18 3.25
C VAL A 186 16.12 13.11 3.34
N LEU A 187 15.48 12.43 2.40
CA LEU A 187 14.07 12.05 2.47
C LEU A 187 13.93 10.78 3.29
N LEU A 188 13.14 10.87 4.36
CA LEU A 188 12.85 9.75 5.26
C LEU A 188 11.58 9.00 4.79
N ASP A 189 11.73 7.76 4.32
CA ASP A 189 10.66 7.01 3.66
C ASP A 189 10.35 5.64 4.29
N SER A 190 9.13 5.48 4.83
CA SER A 190 8.59 4.22 5.36
C SER A 190 8.16 3.22 4.29
N GLY A 191 7.96 3.69 3.06
CA GLY A 191 7.71 2.86 1.88
C GLY A 191 8.98 2.29 1.27
N ALA A 192 10.15 2.81 1.62
CA ALA A 192 11.42 2.27 1.15
C ALA A 192 11.93 1.18 2.10
N SER A 193 12.28 0.02 1.55
CA SER A 193 12.95 -1.09 2.26
C SER A 193 14.47 -1.00 2.18
N ILE A 194 15.00 -0.15 1.30
CA ILE A 194 16.44 0.09 1.09
C ILE A 194 16.70 1.60 1.04
N SER A 195 17.87 2.02 1.53
CA SER A 195 18.34 3.38 1.36
C SER A 195 19.00 3.51 -0.01
N VAL A 196 18.68 4.59 -0.74
CA VAL A 196 19.20 4.84 -2.08
C VAL A 196 19.64 6.28 -2.23
N MET A 197 20.57 6.50 -3.14
CA MET A 197 20.92 7.82 -3.64
C MET A 197 21.22 7.73 -5.13
N VAL A 198 21.12 8.85 -5.83
CA VAL A 198 21.52 8.91 -7.24
C VAL A 198 23.01 9.22 -7.39
N LEU A 199 23.58 8.82 -8.53
CA LEU A 199 25.02 8.91 -8.80
C LEU A 199 25.60 10.32 -8.57
N SER A 200 24.97 11.38 -9.10
CA SER A 200 25.44 12.75 -8.90
C SER A 200 25.53 13.17 -7.43
N VAL A 201 24.60 12.70 -6.59
CA VAL A 201 24.63 12.97 -5.15
C VAL A 201 25.78 12.22 -4.49
N ALA A 202 25.97 10.95 -4.85
CA ALA A 202 27.07 10.14 -4.33
C ALA A 202 28.44 10.73 -4.69
N GLN A 203 28.61 11.20 -5.93
CA GLN A 203 29.84 11.86 -6.41
C GLN A 203 30.08 13.18 -5.68
N ARG A 204 29.06 14.04 -5.56
CA ARG A 204 29.15 15.30 -4.82
C ARG A 204 29.59 15.08 -3.37
N LEU A 205 29.06 14.03 -2.74
CA LEU A 205 29.42 13.64 -1.38
C LEU A 205 30.81 12.97 -1.28
N GLY A 206 31.47 12.65 -2.40
CA GLY A 206 32.76 11.98 -2.43
C GLY A 206 32.69 10.50 -2.02
N LEU A 207 31.52 9.87 -2.15
CA LEU A 207 31.33 8.45 -1.83
C LEU A 207 31.71 7.54 -3.00
N VAL A 208 31.64 8.05 -4.22
CA VAL A 208 31.95 7.33 -5.46
C VAL A 208 32.61 8.27 -6.46
N THR A 209 33.38 7.69 -7.36
CA THR A 209 34.10 8.34 -8.45
C THR A 209 33.39 8.16 -9.79
N GLY A 210 32.54 7.13 -9.92
CA GLY A 210 31.91 6.70 -11.17
C GLY A 210 32.66 5.55 -11.85
N ARG A 211 33.77 5.07 -11.27
CA ARG A 211 34.57 3.93 -11.77
C ARG A 211 34.35 2.65 -10.97
N GLU A 212 33.47 2.70 -9.97
CA GLU A 212 33.18 1.56 -9.11
C GLU A 212 32.52 0.44 -9.90
N LYS A 213 32.82 -0.80 -9.51
CA LYS A 213 32.13 -1.98 -10.05
C LYS A 213 30.64 -1.89 -9.73
N THR A 214 29.83 -2.03 -10.76
CA THR A 214 28.38 -2.12 -10.62
C THR A 214 27.93 -3.58 -10.48
N VAL A 215 26.76 -3.77 -9.88
CA VAL A 215 26.09 -5.06 -9.80
C VAL A 215 24.65 -4.90 -10.23
N LYS A 216 24.10 -5.93 -10.89
CA LYS A 216 22.66 -5.98 -11.19
C LYS A 216 21.86 -6.03 -9.89
N HIS A 217 20.86 -5.17 -9.79
CA HIS A 217 19.98 -5.11 -8.63
C HIS A 217 18.54 -4.90 -9.08
N ARG A 218 17.67 -5.80 -8.61
CA ARG A 218 16.23 -5.78 -8.91
C ARG A 218 15.49 -5.01 -7.82
N VAL A 219 14.82 -3.95 -8.22
CA VAL A 219 14.08 -3.05 -7.32
C VAL A 219 12.65 -2.90 -7.80
N PHE A 220 11.70 -3.12 -6.92
CA PHE A 220 10.31 -2.78 -7.19
C PHE A 220 10.07 -1.33 -6.83
N THR A 221 9.59 -0.59 -7.81
CA THR A 221 9.27 0.82 -7.70
C THR A 221 7.80 1.07 -8.02
N TRP A 222 7.36 2.32 -7.89
CA TRP A 222 6.07 2.72 -8.46
C TRP A 222 5.98 2.42 -9.96
N LEU A 223 7.10 2.49 -10.69
CA LEU A 223 7.20 2.17 -12.13
C LEU A 223 7.17 0.67 -12.43
N GLY A 224 6.98 -0.17 -11.42
CA GLY A 224 7.07 -1.62 -11.53
C GLY A 224 8.47 -2.12 -11.17
N LEU A 225 8.74 -3.37 -11.56
CA LEU A 225 10.03 -4.01 -11.36
C LEU A 225 11.06 -3.42 -12.32
N LEU A 226 12.13 -2.87 -11.76
CA LEU A 226 13.29 -2.39 -12.50
C LEU A 226 14.50 -3.27 -12.19
N GLU A 227 15.33 -3.51 -13.19
CA GLU A 227 16.65 -4.09 -13.02
C GLU A 227 17.68 -3.03 -13.39
N LEU A 228 18.53 -2.67 -12.43
CA LEU A 228 19.46 -1.55 -12.54
C LEU A 228 20.88 -2.03 -12.27
N ASP A 229 21.84 -1.47 -12.99
CA ASP A 229 23.27 -1.55 -12.64
C ASP A 229 23.55 -0.50 -11.57
N VAL A 230 23.86 -0.96 -10.36
CA VAL A 230 24.02 -0.08 -9.19
C VAL A 230 25.37 -0.27 -8.52
N VAL A 231 25.86 0.78 -7.86
CA VAL A 231 26.98 0.65 -6.93
C VAL A 231 26.41 0.36 -5.54
N ARG A 232 26.96 -0.65 -4.84
CA ARG A 232 26.58 -0.95 -3.45
C ARG A 232 27.63 -0.39 -2.51
N LEU A 233 27.18 0.46 -1.60
CA LEU A 233 27.98 0.96 -0.49
C LEU A 233 27.52 0.24 0.77
N GLU A 234 28.41 -0.56 1.36
CA GLU A 234 28.06 -1.39 2.53
C GLU A 234 27.83 -0.54 3.79
N GLU A 235 28.60 0.54 3.96
CA GLU A 235 28.54 1.42 5.12
C GLU A 235 28.65 2.87 4.69
N VAL A 236 27.59 3.65 4.94
CA VAL A 236 27.60 5.10 4.80
C VAL A 236 27.15 5.72 6.11
N VAL A 237 28.01 6.55 6.69
CA VAL A 237 27.73 7.29 7.92
C VAL A 237 27.06 8.61 7.57
N VAL A 238 25.83 8.77 8.04
CA VAL A 238 24.99 9.95 7.85
C VAL A 238 24.73 10.59 9.21
N VAL A 239 25.04 11.87 9.36
CA VAL A 239 24.70 12.63 10.56
C VAL A 239 23.49 13.50 10.26
N LEU A 240 22.33 13.14 10.82
CA LEU A 240 21.10 13.90 10.67
C LEU A 240 21.13 15.15 11.56
N LYS A 241 20.47 16.22 11.12
CA LYS A 241 20.20 17.42 11.93
C LYS A 241 19.57 17.01 13.26
N GLY A 242 20.17 17.47 14.36
CA GLY A 242 19.89 16.96 15.71
C GLY A 242 20.95 16.00 16.26
N GLY A 243 22.04 15.74 15.51
CA GLY A 243 23.21 14.99 15.98
C GLY A 243 23.04 13.46 15.94
N VAL A 244 22.01 12.96 15.26
CA VAL A 244 21.76 11.52 15.16
C VAL A 244 22.67 10.92 14.09
N VAL A 245 23.57 10.04 14.50
CA VAL A 245 24.50 9.34 13.62
C VAL A 245 23.92 7.99 13.19
N VAL A 246 23.82 7.78 11.89
CA VAL A 246 23.25 6.58 11.26
C VAL A 246 24.30 5.93 10.37
N ASN A 247 24.67 4.68 10.67
CA ASN A 247 25.45 3.84 9.76
C ASN A 247 24.47 2.95 8.96
N THR A 248 24.37 3.18 7.66
CA THR A 248 23.43 2.45 6.79
C THR A 248 24.11 2.00 5.50
N PRO A 249 23.79 0.79 4.98
CA PRO A 249 24.12 0.46 3.60
C PRO A 249 23.30 1.34 2.66
N MET A 250 23.81 1.53 1.45
CA MET A 250 23.17 2.36 0.44
C MET A 250 23.41 1.82 -0.97
N VAL A 251 22.37 1.93 -1.79
CA VAL A 251 22.44 1.61 -3.22
C VAL A 251 22.50 2.90 -4.01
N VAL A 252 23.53 3.05 -4.84
CA VAL A 252 23.68 4.20 -5.74
C VAL A 252 23.06 3.87 -7.09
N PHE A 253 21.99 4.57 -7.42
CA PHE A 253 21.31 4.45 -8.70
C PHE A 253 22.08 5.16 -9.81
N PRO A 254 22.02 4.61 -11.04
CA PRO A 254 22.73 5.19 -12.16
C PRO A 254 22.07 6.50 -12.61
N GLN A 255 22.80 7.31 -13.38
CA GLN A 255 22.41 8.68 -13.72
C GLN A 255 21.03 8.77 -14.42
N GLN A 256 20.63 7.75 -15.18
CA GLN A 256 19.33 7.72 -15.87
C GLN A 256 18.14 7.80 -14.89
N MET A 257 18.33 7.39 -13.64
CA MET A 257 17.29 7.44 -12.60
C MET A 257 17.15 8.83 -11.97
N GLU A 258 18.05 9.78 -12.25
CA GLU A 258 18.04 11.12 -11.62
C GLU A 258 16.78 11.90 -11.93
N LYS A 259 16.27 11.79 -13.16
CA LYS A 259 15.02 12.44 -13.58
C LYS A 259 13.81 11.98 -12.76
N LEU A 260 13.85 10.75 -12.26
CA LEU A 260 12.75 10.12 -11.52
C LEU A 260 12.82 10.38 -10.01
N TYR A 261 14.04 10.51 -9.48
CA TYR A 261 14.30 10.63 -8.04
C TYR A 261 14.77 12.03 -7.61
N SER A 262 14.88 12.99 -8.53
CA SER A 262 15.11 14.43 -8.28
C SER A 262 16.26 14.74 -7.31
N TYR A 263 17.47 14.25 -7.56
CA TYR A 263 18.67 14.46 -6.71
C TYR A 263 18.50 14.07 -5.23
N LYS A 264 17.59 13.15 -4.91
CA LYS A 264 17.28 12.79 -3.52
C LYS A 264 18.22 11.71 -2.99
N PHE A 265 18.66 11.93 -1.75
CA PHE A 265 19.05 10.85 -0.84
C PHE A 265 17.77 10.36 -0.19
N ILE A 266 17.42 9.09 -0.38
CA ILE A 266 16.30 8.44 0.31
C ILE A 266 16.85 7.48 1.35
N MET A 267 16.50 7.71 2.60
CA MET A 267 16.82 6.80 3.69
C MET A 267 15.58 5.98 4.03
N SER A 268 15.74 4.65 3.96
CA SER A 268 14.71 3.74 4.44
C SER A 268 14.51 3.92 5.94
N MET A 269 13.25 3.99 6.37
CA MET A 269 12.89 4.00 7.79
C MET A 269 13.29 2.72 8.52
N SER A 270 13.57 1.63 7.81
CA SER A 270 13.95 0.37 8.44
C SER A 270 15.17 0.48 9.35
N ARG A 271 16.21 1.22 8.93
CA ARG A 271 17.40 1.41 9.78
C ARG A 271 17.06 2.15 11.06
N LEU A 272 16.21 3.18 10.94
CA LEU A 272 15.81 4.02 12.07
C LEU A 272 14.90 3.28 13.06
N GLN A 273 14.21 2.21 12.64
CA GLN A 273 13.42 1.35 13.53
C GLN A 273 14.27 0.74 14.66
N GLU A 274 15.56 0.47 14.41
CA GLU A 274 16.46 -0.09 15.42
C GLU A 274 16.69 0.86 16.62
N ALA A 275 16.44 2.17 16.44
CA ALA A 275 16.45 3.15 17.50
C ALA A 275 15.14 3.23 18.30
N GLU A 276 14.20 2.31 18.07
CA GLU A 276 12.87 2.30 18.71
C GLU A 276 12.15 3.64 18.51
N MET A 277 11.81 3.94 17.25
CA MET A 277 11.37 5.26 16.85
C MET A 277 9.85 5.47 16.84
N TYR A 278 9.47 6.73 16.99
CA TYR A 278 8.10 7.22 16.86
C TYR A 278 8.07 8.38 15.89
N GLN A 279 7.02 8.47 15.08
CA GLN A 279 6.85 9.58 14.15
C GLN A 279 5.51 10.27 14.36
N LYS A 280 5.55 11.56 14.70
CA LYS A 280 4.37 12.38 14.98
C LYS A 280 4.12 13.38 13.86
N PHE A 281 2.90 13.35 13.33
CA PHE A 281 2.44 14.19 12.23
C PHE A 281 1.62 15.36 12.78
N CYS A 282 1.97 16.59 12.41
CA CYS A 282 1.29 17.80 12.87
C CYS A 282 0.41 18.41 11.76
N LEU A 283 -0.60 19.23 12.12
CA LEU A 283 -1.51 19.82 11.11
C LEU A 283 -0.85 20.89 10.25
N ASP A 284 0.20 21.52 10.75
CA ASP A 284 1.00 22.54 10.05
C ASP A 284 1.87 21.94 8.92
N GLY A 285 1.80 20.61 8.72
CA GLY A 285 2.63 19.89 7.75
C GLY A 285 4.00 19.50 8.28
N SER A 286 4.35 19.87 9.52
CA SER A 286 5.60 19.45 10.15
C SER A 286 5.51 18.01 10.67
N CYS A 287 6.67 17.38 10.79
CA CYS A 287 6.80 16.03 11.32
C CYS A 287 7.97 15.97 12.31
N ARG A 288 7.79 15.23 13.39
CA ARG A 288 8.83 14.99 14.39
C ARG A 288 9.10 13.51 14.51
N LEU A 289 10.38 13.14 14.46
CA LEU A 289 10.84 11.79 14.67
C LEU A 289 11.50 11.70 16.04
N PHE A 290 10.97 10.87 16.92
CA PHE A 290 11.52 10.63 18.26
C PHE A 290 12.24 9.29 18.27
N LEU A 291 13.47 9.27 18.76
CA LEU A 291 14.34 8.11 18.81
C LEU A 291 14.66 7.79 20.27
N ARG A 292 14.26 6.61 20.73
CA ARG A 292 14.50 6.19 22.13
C ARG A 292 15.95 5.75 22.35
N HIS A 293 16.53 5.06 21.37
CA HIS A 293 17.89 4.50 21.46
C HIS A 293 18.76 4.85 20.24
N PRO A 294 19.04 6.15 19.98
CA PRO A 294 19.76 6.59 18.78
C PRO A 294 21.16 5.98 18.66
N LYS A 295 21.83 5.65 19.78
CA LYS A 295 23.15 5.02 19.78
C LYS A 295 23.20 3.66 19.05
N ARG A 296 22.06 2.96 18.91
CA ARG A 296 21.97 1.70 18.16
C ARG A 296 22.19 1.88 16.65
N LEU A 297 21.96 3.09 16.13
CA LEU A 297 22.12 3.42 14.71
C LEU A 297 23.59 3.53 14.28
N MET A 298 24.52 3.69 15.23
CA MET A 298 25.96 3.71 14.96
C MET A 298 26.54 2.31 14.72
N ARG A 299 25.81 1.26 15.15
CA ARG A 299 26.25 -0.12 14.96
C ARG A 299 26.26 -0.47 13.48
N ARG A 300 27.17 -1.37 13.09
CA ARG A 300 27.17 -1.96 11.75
C ARG A 300 25.82 -2.60 11.45
N TYR A 301 25.37 -2.44 10.23
CA TYR A 301 24.13 -3.04 9.78
C TYR A 301 24.28 -4.57 9.70
N GLU A 302 23.40 -5.31 10.36
CA GLU A 302 23.40 -6.77 10.28
C GLU A 302 23.01 -7.22 8.86
N LYS A 303 23.96 -7.85 8.16
CA LYS A 303 23.74 -8.39 6.82
C LYS A 303 22.57 -9.38 6.84
N GLY A 304 21.66 -9.23 5.89
CA GLY A 304 20.52 -10.14 5.70
C GLY A 304 19.22 -9.70 6.39
N ARG A 305 19.26 -8.72 7.31
CA ARG A 305 18.02 -8.04 7.71
C ARG A 305 17.50 -7.24 6.52
N ARG A 306 16.22 -7.39 6.21
CA ARG A 306 15.54 -6.55 5.22
C ARG A 306 14.79 -5.46 5.92
N GLY A 307 14.75 -4.30 5.29
CA GLY A 307 13.88 -3.25 5.76
C GLY A 307 12.42 -3.67 5.64
N LYS A 308 11.70 -3.57 6.76
CA LYS A 308 10.28 -3.87 6.82
C LYS A 308 9.50 -2.65 6.34
N VAL A 309 8.62 -2.85 5.37
CA VAL A 309 7.62 -1.85 4.99
C VAL A 309 6.33 -2.10 5.75
N PHE A 310 5.59 -1.04 6.04
CA PHE A 310 4.33 -1.16 6.76
C PHE A 310 3.15 -1.25 5.84
N ILE A 311 2.34 -2.27 6.09
CA ILE A 311 1.13 -2.55 5.33
C ILE A 311 -0.06 -2.65 6.29
N LEU A 312 -1.17 -2.07 5.90
CA LEU A 312 -2.48 -2.25 6.51
C LEU A 312 -3.33 -3.17 5.64
N THR A 313 -4.30 -3.84 6.23
CA THR A 313 -5.33 -4.57 5.48
C THR A 313 -6.64 -3.79 5.51
N ALA A 314 -7.28 -3.70 4.35
CA ALA A 314 -8.59 -3.09 4.17
C ALA A 314 -9.54 -4.14 3.59
N ARG A 315 -10.73 -4.28 4.18
CA ARG A 315 -11.79 -5.14 3.64
C ARG A 315 -12.74 -4.31 2.79
N THR A 316 -13.24 -4.90 1.71
CA THR A 316 -14.26 -4.28 0.87
C THR A 316 -15.48 -5.20 0.84
N PRO A 317 -16.70 -4.70 1.09
CA PRO A 317 -17.90 -5.52 0.96
C PRO A 317 -17.98 -6.15 -0.44
N GLY A 318 -18.22 -7.47 -0.50
CA GLY A 318 -18.26 -8.23 -1.76
C GLY A 318 -16.90 -8.72 -2.26
N ILE A 319 -15.80 -8.45 -1.54
CA ILE A 319 -14.48 -9.01 -1.82
C ILE A 319 -14.01 -9.76 -0.56
N GLU A 320 -13.86 -11.08 -0.69
CA GLU A 320 -13.42 -11.93 0.43
C GLU A 320 -11.99 -11.62 0.87
N ASP A 321 -11.08 -11.49 -0.10
CA ASP A 321 -9.67 -11.24 0.18
C ASP A 321 -9.41 -9.78 0.60
N PRO A 322 -8.64 -9.54 1.67
CA PRO A 322 -8.31 -8.19 2.09
C PRO A 322 -7.36 -7.50 1.11
N LEU A 323 -7.63 -6.22 0.84
CA LEU A 323 -6.74 -5.35 0.10
C LEU A 323 -5.58 -4.91 0.99
N THR A 324 -4.36 -5.11 0.52
CA THR A 324 -3.15 -4.56 1.14
C THR A 324 -2.97 -3.08 0.83
N VAL A 325 -2.70 -2.29 1.86
CA VAL A 325 -2.52 -0.85 1.81
C VAL A 325 -1.15 -0.48 2.35
N LEU A 326 -0.24 0.00 1.50
CA LEU A 326 1.08 0.48 1.89
C LEU A 326 0.99 1.79 2.67
N VAL A 327 1.72 1.92 3.77
CA VAL A 327 1.92 3.20 4.47
C VAL A 327 3.25 3.81 4.03
N ASN A 328 3.19 4.91 3.29
CA ASN A 328 4.36 5.49 2.63
C ASN A 328 4.54 6.98 3.01
N THR A 329 5.50 7.24 3.89
CA THR A 329 5.87 8.60 4.29
C THR A 329 6.74 9.31 3.25
N GLY A 330 7.28 8.63 2.25
CA GLY A 330 8.03 9.22 1.15
C GLY A 330 7.17 9.93 0.10
N VAL A 331 5.86 9.68 0.07
CA VAL A 331 4.97 10.21 -0.98
C VAL A 331 3.96 11.25 -0.47
N ASP A 332 3.88 12.37 -1.19
CA ASP A 332 2.91 13.45 -0.96
C ASP A 332 1.53 13.16 -1.59
N LEU A 333 0.83 12.18 -1.03
CA LEU A 333 -0.54 11.86 -1.42
C LEU A 333 -1.44 11.64 -0.21
N THR A 334 -2.76 11.74 -0.42
CA THR A 334 -3.74 11.34 0.59
C THR A 334 -3.93 9.83 0.54
N PHE A 335 -4.40 9.35 -0.60
CA PHE A 335 -4.66 7.93 -0.83
C PHE A 335 -4.57 7.64 -2.33
N CYS A 336 -4.08 6.46 -2.68
CA CYS A 336 -3.96 5.99 -4.04
C CYS A 336 -4.45 4.54 -4.16
N ILE A 337 -5.21 4.24 -5.22
CA ILE A 337 -5.48 2.85 -5.64
C ILE A 337 -4.55 2.54 -6.82
N THR A 338 -3.86 1.41 -6.76
CA THR A 338 -2.99 0.95 -7.86
C THR A 338 -3.81 0.22 -8.92
N LYS A 339 -3.24 -0.02 -10.09
CA LYS A 339 -3.90 -0.83 -11.13
C LYS A 339 -4.19 -2.24 -10.61
N THR A 340 -3.25 -2.86 -9.90
CA THR A 340 -3.47 -4.15 -9.23
C THR A 340 -4.68 -4.13 -8.30
N GLY A 341 -4.82 -3.08 -7.49
CA GLY A 341 -5.99 -2.91 -6.62
C GLY A 341 -7.28 -2.70 -7.40
N LEU A 342 -7.23 -1.92 -8.48
CA LEU A 342 -8.38 -1.66 -9.34
C LEU A 342 -8.84 -2.95 -10.04
N ASP A 343 -7.93 -3.69 -10.65
CA ASP A 343 -8.19 -4.94 -11.36
C ASP A 343 -8.80 -5.99 -10.40
N MET A 344 -8.30 -6.06 -9.16
CA MET A 344 -8.87 -6.93 -8.13
C MET A 344 -10.30 -6.54 -7.75
N VAL A 345 -10.58 -5.24 -7.63
CA VAL A 345 -11.95 -4.77 -7.35
C VAL A 345 -12.87 -5.05 -8.53
N CYS A 346 -12.45 -4.71 -9.75
CA CYS A 346 -13.25 -4.88 -10.96
C CYS A 346 -13.57 -6.35 -11.26
N SER A 347 -12.59 -7.25 -11.14
CA SER A 347 -12.80 -8.68 -11.41
C SER A 347 -13.78 -9.34 -10.45
N ARG A 348 -13.86 -8.86 -9.20
CA ARG A 348 -14.67 -9.48 -8.14
C ARG A 348 -16.01 -8.79 -7.91
N THR A 349 -16.23 -7.63 -8.52
CA THR A 349 -17.47 -6.89 -8.38
C THR A 349 -18.09 -6.70 -9.77
N HIS A 350 -18.99 -7.61 -10.15
CA HIS A 350 -19.61 -7.69 -11.50
C HIS A 350 -20.32 -6.42 -12.01
N GLN A 351 -20.38 -5.33 -11.24
CA GLN A 351 -21.20 -4.14 -11.54
C GLN A 351 -20.55 -2.79 -11.17
N TRP A 352 -19.32 -2.76 -10.66
CA TRP A 352 -18.74 -1.50 -10.20
C TRP A 352 -18.00 -0.79 -11.33
N THR A 353 -18.67 0.16 -11.98
CA THR A 353 -17.98 1.31 -12.56
C THR A 353 -17.56 2.19 -11.40
N LEU A 354 -16.36 1.98 -10.86
CA LEU A 354 -15.79 2.88 -9.87
C LEU A 354 -15.77 4.29 -10.48
N PRO A 355 -16.57 5.24 -9.99
CA PRO A 355 -16.49 6.58 -10.52
C PRO A 355 -15.08 7.10 -10.20
N PRO A 356 -14.45 7.82 -11.12
CA PRO A 356 -13.21 8.49 -10.83
C PRO A 356 -13.44 9.47 -9.65
N GLY A 357 -12.99 9.09 -8.45
CA GLY A 357 -12.62 10.04 -7.41
C GLY A 357 -13.27 9.87 -6.03
N ARG A 358 -13.98 8.78 -5.73
CA ARG A 358 -14.56 8.56 -4.40
C ARG A 358 -14.27 7.17 -3.82
N VAL A 359 -13.58 7.14 -2.68
CA VAL A 359 -13.48 5.97 -1.79
C VAL A 359 -13.88 6.43 -0.41
N ARG A 360 -14.70 5.63 0.25
CA ARG A 360 -15.08 5.82 1.64
C ARG A 360 -14.19 4.94 2.49
N LEU A 361 -13.41 5.57 3.36
CA LEU A 361 -12.66 4.84 4.36
C LEU A 361 -13.52 4.72 5.61
N GLN A 362 -13.87 3.49 5.96
CA GLN A 362 -14.62 3.17 7.16
C GLN A 362 -13.65 2.61 8.19
N ILE A 363 -13.70 3.16 9.40
CA ILE A 363 -12.83 2.78 10.51
C ILE A 363 -13.73 2.49 11.69
N ASP A 364 -13.89 1.19 12.01
CA ASP A 364 -14.65 0.68 13.16
C ASP A 364 -15.97 1.41 13.46
N GLY A 365 -16.88 1.44 12.47
CA GLY A 365 -18.19 2.11 12.58
C GLY A 365 -18.16 3.64 12.33
N SER A 366 -17.03 4.31 12.56
CA SER A 366 -16.81 5.69 12.14
C SER A 366 -16.60 5.74 10.63
N THR A 367 -17.39 6.55 9.93
CA THR A 367 -17.25 6.70 8.49
C THR A 367 -16.62 8.04 8.16
N LYS A 368 -15.38 8.00 7.64
CA LYS A 368 -14.73 9.17 7.06
C LYS A 368 -14.71 9.01 5.54
N THR A 369 -15.50 9.82 4.86
CA THR A 369 -15.45 9.84 3.40
C THR A 369 -14.20 10.60 2.96
N LEU A 370 -13.22 9.89 2.38
CA LEU A 370 -12.10 10.53 1.73
C LEU A 370 -12.58 11.11 0.40
N ARG A 371 -12.53 12.43 0.27
CA ARG A 371 -12.87 13.12 -0.98
C ARG A 371 -11.59 13.25 -1.82
N ARG A 372 -11.69 12.98 -3.13
CA ARG A 372 -10.63 13.10 -4.15
C ARG A 372 -9.50 12.07 -3.98
N ILE A 373 -9.72 10.90 -4.58
CA ILE A 373 -8.72 9.83 -4.60
C ILE A 373 -8.05 9.75 -5.95
N LYS A 374 -6.75 9.54 -5.91
CA LYS A 374 -5.93 9.34 -7.10
C LYS A 374 -5.98 7.86 -7.46
N PHE A 375 -6.22 7.59 -8.74
CA PHE A 375 -5.96 6.28 -9.32
C PHE A 375 -4.59 6.32 -9.96
N SER A 376 -3.83 5.27 -9.77
CA SER A 376 -2.58 5.05 -10.48
C SER A 376 -2.78 3.86 -11.41
N ASN A 377 -2.40 4.00 -12.69
CA ASN A 377 -2.39 2.87 -13.63
C ASN A 377 -1.19 1.94 -13.43
N MET A 378 -0.46 2.10 -12.33
CA MET A 378 0.73 1.31 -12.06
C MET A 378 0.36 -0.02 -11.43
N THR A 379 0.93 -1.09 -11.97
CA THR A 379 0.89 -2.43 -11.38
C THR A 379 1.91 -2.49 -10.24
N ALA A 380 1.47 -2.89 -9.06
CA ALA A 380 2.32 -2.98 -7.87
C ALA A 380 1.97 -4.21 -7.02
N SER A 381 2.81 -4.55 -6.04
CA SER A 381 2.56 -5.65 -5.09
C SER A 381 1.54 -5.34 -3.99
N PHE A 382 1.03 -4.11 -3.98
CA PHE A 382 0.00 -3.64 -3.06
C PHE A 382 -1.15 -3.04 -3.84
N HIS A 383 -2.33 -3.08 -3.24
CA HIS A 383 -3.57 -2.66 -3.88
C HIS A 383 -3.81 -1.16 -3.72
N SER A 384 -3.29 -0.56 -2.65
CA SER A 384 -3.44 0.87 -2.37
C SER A 384 -2.31 1.41 -1.52
N ALA A 385 -2.18 2.74 -1.46
CA ALA A 385 -1.21 3.40 -0.58
C ALA A 385 -1.83 4.60 0.15
N VAL A 386 -1.40 4.77 1.39
CA VAL A 386 -1.62 5.95 2.22
C VAL A 386 -0.34 6.76 2.23
N GLY A 387 -0.47 8.07 1.95
CA GLY A 387 0.65 9.00 1.96
C GLY A 387 0.56 10.02 3.08
N ARG A 388 1.53 10.93 3.10
CA ARG A 388 1.70 11.92 4.17
C ARG A 388 0.50 12.83 4.39
N ARG A 389 -0.22 13.22 3.33
CA ARG A 389 -1.34 14.16 3.46
C ARG A 389 -2.44 13.59 4.34
N LEU A 390 -2.72 12.29 4.22
CA LEU A 390 -3.73 11.65 5.05
C LEU A 390 -3.24 11.49 6.49
N LEU A 391 -1.96 11.16 6.69
CA LEU A 391 -1.34 11.04 8.00
C LEU A 391 -1.37 12.40 8.76
N HIS A 392 -1.11 13.52 8.08
CA HIS A 392 -1.30 14.86 8.65
C HIS A 392 -2.74 15.17 9.00
N GLN A 393 -3.70 14.89 8.10
CA GLN A 393 -5.13 15.08 8.36
C GLN A 393 -5.62 14.29 9.57
N TRP A 394 -4.94 13.21 9.91
CA TRP A 394 -5.21 12.35 11.04
C TRP A 394 -4.46 12.71 12.32
N LYS A 395 -3.51 13.65 12.25
CA LYS A 395 -2.50 13.87 13.31
C LYS A 395 -1.90 12.55 13.76
N ALA A 396 -1.52 11.73 12.79
CA ALA A 396 -1.10 10.36 13.05
C ALA A 396 0.17 10.32 13.92
N LEU A 397 0.25 9.28 14.75
CA LEU A 397 1.45 8.86 15.45
C LEU A 397 1.76 7.44 15.00
N ILE A 398 2.88 7.25 14.30
CA ILE A 398 3.37 5.92 13.93
C ILE A 398 4.33 5.46 15.02
N ASP A 399 3.98 4.39 15.73
CA ASP A 399 4.87 3.66 16.64
C ASP A 399 5.49 2.50 15.85
N TYR A 400 6.77 2.65 15.51
CA TYR A 400 7.48 1.66 14.70
C TYR A 400 7.87 0.41 15.50
N VAL A 401 7.91 0.51 16.83
CA VAL A 401 8.22 -0.62 17.73
C VAL A 401 7.01 -1.53 17.82
N GLU A 402 5.85 -0.95 18.11
CA GLU A 402 4.60 -1.69 18.21
C GLU A 402 3.98 -1.99 16.84
N SER A 403 4.56 -1.44 15.76
CA SER A 403 3.99 -1.50 14.41
C SER A 403 2.54 -1.01 14.42
N THR A 404 2.29 0.18 14.94
CA THR A 404 0.94 0.75 15.00
C THR A 404 0.86 2.18 14.48
N ILE A 405 -0.34 2.57 14.02
CA ILE A 405 -0.68 3.96 13.73
C ILE A 405 -1.83 4.36 14.63
N THR A 406 -1.58 5.33 15.49
CA THR A 406 -2.61 5.95 16.33
C THR A 406 -3.03 7.29 15.73
N PHE A 407 -4.32 7.56 15.68
CA PHE A 407 -4.84 8.82 15.12
C PHE A 407 -6.20 9.19 15.72
N LYS A 408 -6.66 10.42 15.44
CA LYS A 408 -7.96 10.92 15.93
C LYS A 408 -8.93 11.19 14.77
N ILE A 409 -10.17 10.72 14.90
CA ILE A 409 -11.30 11.05 14.01
C ILE A 409 -12.48 11.43 14.89
N ASN A 410 -13.09 12.60 14.64
CA ASN A 410 -14.25 13.08 15.40
C ASN A 410 -14.06 13.07 16.93
N LYS A 411 -12.86 13.47 17.39
CA LYS A 411 -12.41 13.43 18.81
C LYS A 411 -12.21 12.03 19.39
N GLU A 412 -12.56 10.96 18.67
CA GLU A 412 -12.26 9.59 19.07
C GLU A 412 -10.86 9.18 18.59
N LYS A 413 -10.18 8.36 19.38
CA LYS A 413 -8.82 7.89 19.12
C LYS A 413 -8.86 6.43 18.68
N PHE A 414 -8.20 6.16 17.57
CA PHE A 414 -8.15 4.84 16.93
C PHE A 414 -6.70 4.41 16.79
N ARG A 415 -6.49 3.09 16.82
CA ARG A 415 -5.20 2.45 16.56
C ARG A 415 -5.34 1.38 15.50
N LEU A 416 -4.49 1.46 14.50
CA LEU A 416 -4.34 0.44 13.46
C LEU A 416 -3.06 -0.35 13.71
N HIS A 417 -3.15 -1.67 13.58
CA HIS A 417 -1.99 -2.54 13.59
C HIS A 417 -1.44 -2.70 12.18
N LEU A 418 -0.14 -2.46 12.05
CA LEU A 418 0.61 -2.60 10.81
C LEU A 418 1.17 -4.02 10.74
N LEU A 419 1.05 -4.62 9.57
CA LEU A 419 1.80 -5.79 9.20
C LEU A 419 3.18 -5.34 8.71
N SER A 420 4.22 -5.90 9.31
CA SER A 420 5.60 -5.71 8.85
C SER A 420 5.90 -6.79 7.81
N ARG A 421 6.22 -6.41 6.57
CA ARG A 421 6.53 -7.35 5.49
C ARG A 421 7.97 -7.25 5.02
#